data_AF-A0A8T4NGF8-F1
#
_entry.id   AF-A0A8T4NGF8-F1
#
_cell.length_a   1.000
_cell.length_b   1.000
_cell.length_c   1.000
_cell.angle_alpha   90.00
_cell.angle_beta   90.00
_cell.angle_gamma   90.00
#
_symmetry.space_group_name_H-M   'P 1'
#
loop_
_entity.id
_entity.type
_entity.pdbx_description
1 polymer ?
#
loop_
_entity_poly.entity_id
_entity_poly.type
_entity_poly.pdbx_seq_one_letter_code
_entity_poly.pdbx_strand_id
1 'polypeptide(L)'
;MSKADYLNQLMQNRSYCSCNSLSELIEKKDSAVKLEFICAQFKRNADLKNPESQDRNFLVDYQEEIKRLKEAVKEYYLSLYLHAAQDKVYFALHDLNEERITQILTLDEVKNILKKNKPIISIHCNTCRQQIDIVSSII
;
A
#
# COMPACT_ATOMS: atom_id res chain seq x y z
N MET A 1 -6.25 18.34 -15.74
CA MET A 1 -5.31 18.50 -14.60
C MET A 1 -3.94 18.11 -15.17
N SER A 2 -2.84 18.06 -14.41
CA SER A 2 -1.65 17.37 -14.93
C SER A 2 -1.62 15.93 -14.43
N LYS A 3 -0.96 15.03 -15.15
CA LYS A 3 -0.70 13.65 -14.71
C LYS A 3 -0.09 13.59 -13.31
N ALA A 4 0.79 14.53 -12.97
CA ALA A 4 1.41 14.62 -11.65
C ALA A 4 0.39 15.01 -10.57
N ASP A 5 -0.49 15.96 -10.88
CA ASP A 5 -1.56 16.38 -9.97
C ASP A 5 -2.59 15.27 -9.76
N TYR A 6 -2.95 14.54 -10.82
CA TYR A 6 -3.86 13.40 -10.70
C TYR A 6 -3.27 12.30 -9.80
N LEU A 7 -1.99 11.96 -10.01
CA LEU A 7 -1.29 11.02 -9.15
C LEU A 7 -1.23 11.52 -7.70
N ASN A 8 -0.93 12.80 -7.48
CA ASN A 8 -0.92 13.40 -6.15
C ASN A 8 -2.30 13.31 -5.48
N GLN A 9 -3.38 13.60 -6.20
CA GLN A 9 -4.75 13.49 -5.70
C GLN A 9 -5.07 12.06 -5.27
N LEU A 10 -4.73 11.08 -6.11
CA LEU A 10 -4.89 9.67 -5.78
C LEU A 10 -4.13 9.34 -4.49
N MET A 11 -2.86 9.73 -4.39
CA MET A 11 -2.02 9.47 -3.22
C MET A 11 -2.52 10.12 -1.93
N GLN A 12 -3.12 11.31 -2.01
CA GLN A 12 -3.70 12.02 -0.86
C GLN A 12 -4.99 11.36 -0.36
N ASN A 13 -5.75 10.71 -1.24
CA ASN A 13 -7.01 10.04 -0.90
C ASN A 13 -6.84 8.66 -0.24
N ARG A 14 -5.70 8.38 0.40
CA ARG A 14 -5.45 7.11 1.11
C ARG A 14 -6.19 7.13 2.46
N SER A 15 -6.91 6.05 2.78
CA SER A 15 -7.51 5.74 4.10
C SER A 15 -8.78 6.51 4.53
N TYR A 16 -9.70 6.87 3.62
CA TYR A 16 -10.92 7.61 4.00
C TYR A 16 -12.12 6.75 4.44
N CYS A 17 -12.00 5.42 4.41
CA CYS A 17 -13.12 4.53 4.70
C CYS A 17 -13.40 4.40 6.20
N SER A 18 -14.66 4.63 6.61
CA SER A 18 -15.12 4.43 8.00
C SER A 18 -16.04 3.22 8.18
N CYS A 19 -16.19 2.37 7.16
CA CYS A 19 -17.05 1.20 7.24
C CYS A 19 -16.49 0.17 8.23
N ASN A 20 -17.26 -0.15 9.27
CA ASN A 20 -16.90 -1.16 10.28
C ASN A 20 -16.55 -2.53 9.67
N SER A 21 -17.14 -2.87 8.50
CA SER A 21 -16.84 -4.12 7.79
C SER A 21 -15.40 -4.22 7.27
N LEU A 22 -14.66 -3.11 7.27
CA LEU A 22 -13.28 -2.98 6.80
C LEU A 22 -12.32 -2.47 7.88
N SER A 23 -12.75 -2.33 9.14
CA SER A 23 -11.91 -1.77 10.21
C SER A 23 -10.61 -2.56 10.39
N GLU A 24 -10.67 -3.89 10.37
CA GLU A 24 -9.50 -4.76 10.46
C GLU A 24 -8.53 -4.57 9.27
N LEU A 25 -9.06 -4.39 8.06
CA LEU A 25 -8.24 -4.13 6.87
C LEU A 25 -7.50 -2.79 6.99
N ILE A 26 -8.19 -1.75 7.47
CA ILE A 26 -7.63 -0.42 7.66
C ILE A 26 -6.57 -0.43 8.77
N GLU A 27 -6.84 -1.09 9.90
CA GLU A 27 -5.89 -1.21 11.01
C GLU A 27 -4.59 -1.90 10.56
N LYS A 28 -4.71 -3.02 9.82
CA LYS A 28 -3.54 -3.72 9.24
C LYS A 28 -2.77 -2.85 8.25
N LYS A 29 -3.48 -2.07 7.43
CA LYS A 29 -2.85 -1.10 6.53
C LYS A 29 -2.08 -0.05 7.32
N ASP A 30 -2.70 0.58 8.30
CA ASP A 30 -2.09 1.67 9.08
C ASP A 30 -0.87 1.16 9.86
N SER A 31 -0.91 -0.07 10.37
CA SER A 31 0.25 -0.76 10.96
C SER A 31 1.41 -0.90 9.97
N ALA A 32 1.13 -1.37 8.74
CA ALA A 32 2.15 -1.50 7.70
C ALA A 32 2.75 -0.15 7.29
N VAL A 33 1.92 0.90 7.12
CA VAL A 33 2.37 2.26 6.80
C VAL A 33 3.23 2.84 7.92
N LYS A 34 2.85 2.63 9.19
CA LYS A 34 3.65 3.07 10.34
C LYS A 34 5.03 2.40 10.37
N LEU A 35 5.10 1.10 10.13
CA LEU A 35 6.36 0.35 10.09
C LEU A 35 7.22 0.75 8.88
N GLU A 36 6.61 1.05 7.73
CA GLU A 36 7.31 1.57 6.55
C GLU A 36 7.95 2.93 6.86
N PHE A 37 7.21 3.82 7.53
CA PHE A 37 7.73 5.11 7.97
C PHE A 37 8.91 4.94 8.94
N ILE A 38 8.79 4.06 9.93
CA ILE A 38 9.87 3.75 10.88
C ILE A 38 11.12 3.25 10.13
N CYS A 39 10.96 2.25 9.25
CA CYS A 39 12.06 1.71 8.44
C CYS A 39 12.72 2.78 7.54
N ALA A 40 11.92 3.70 7.00
CA ALA A 40 12.44 4.81 6.19
C ALA A 40 13.27 5.81 7.03
N GLN A 41 12.88 6.06 8.29
CA GLN A 41 13.68 6.87 9.22
C GLN A 41 15.01 6.18 9.55
N PHE A 42 14.99 4.88 9.85
CA PHE A 42 16.21 4.10 10.08
C PHE A 42 17.18 4.19 8.90
N LYS A 43 16.67 4.03 7.66
CA LYS A 43 17.49 4.13 6.44
C LYS A 43 18.12 5.52 6.22
N ARG A 44 17.49 6.59 6.71
CA ARG A 44 18.05 7.96 6.64
C ARG A 44 19.13 8.20 7.69
N ASN A 45 19.06 7.49 8.82
CA ASN A 45 19.89 7.73 9.99
C ASN A 45 21.10 6.78 10.10
N ALA A 46 21.15 5.67 9.36
CA ALA A 46 22.36 4.84 9.24
C ALA A 46 23.03 5.02 7.87
N ASP A 47 24.36 5.16 7.87
CA ASP A 47 25.16 4.86 6.69
C ASP A 47 25.25 3.33 6.52
N LEU A 48 24.22 2.76 5.88
CA LEU A 48 24.16 1.33 5.56
C LEU A 48 25.32 0.86 4.66
N LYS A 49 26.12 1.77 4.08
CA LYS A 49 27.28 1.41 3.25
C LYS A 49 28.56 1.27 4.07
N ASN A 50 28.73 2.02 5.16
CA ASN A 50 29.90 1.98 6.03
C ASN A 50 29.51 2.00 7.51
N PRO A 51 28.96 0.90 8.05
CA PRO A 51 28.54 0.85 9.44
C PRO A 51 29.74 0.85 10.40
N GLU A 52 29.69 1.70 11.43
CA GLU A 52 30.63 1.74 12.52
C GLU A 52 30.24 0.77 13.65
N SER A 53 31.15 0.50 14.59
CA SER A 53 30.88 -0.41 15.72
C SER A 53 29.72 0.04 16.61
N GLN A 54 29.44 1.35 16.66
CA GLN A 54 28.30 1.95 17.36
C GLN A 54 26.96 1.71 16.65
N ASP A 55 26.97 1.40 15.35
CA ASP A 55 25.78 1.11 14.55
C ASP A 55 25.29 -0.33 14.74
N ARG A 56 26.03 -1.20 15.44
CA ARG A 56 25.70 -2.63 15.53
C ARG A 56 24.33 -2.88 16.16
N ASN A 57 23.99 -2.18 17.24
CA ASN A 57 22.66 -2.31 17.87
C ASN A 57 21.58 -1.68 16.98
N PHE A 58 21.88 -0.54 16.36
CA PHE A 58 20.98 0.14 15.43
C PHE A 58 20.63 -0.72 14.20
N LEU A 59 21.61 -1.46 13.65
CA LEU A 59 21.40 -2.39 12.54
C LEU A 59 20.57 -3.62 12.95
N VAL A 60 20.72 -4.10 14.19
CA VAL A 60 19.89 -5.19 14.74
C VAL A 60 18.43 -4.72 14.86
N ASP A 61 18.21 -3.56 15.48
CA ASP A 61 16.87 -2.96 15.62
C ASP A 61 16.23 -2.73 14.23
N TYR A 62 17.01 -2.22 13.26
CA TYR A 62 16.54 -2.04 11.89
C TYR A 62 16.13 -3.36 11.22
N GLN A 63 16.91 -4.43 11.40
CA GLN A 63 16.57 -5.74 10.84
C GLN A 63 15.28 -6.31 11.44
N GLU A 64 15.08 -6.12 12.75
CA GLU A 64 13.83 -6.51 13.42
C GLU A 64 12.65 -5.72 12.87
N GLU A 65 12.76 -4.40 12.72
CA GLU A 65 11.70 -3.57 12.15
C GLU A 65 11.39 -3.93 10.69
N ILE A 66 12.41 -4.26 9.88
CA ILE A 66 12.19 -4.76 8.52
C ILE A 66 11.45 -6.10 8.52
N LYS A 67 11.74 -6.99 9.47
CA LYS A 67 11.01 -8.26 9.62
C LYS A 67 9.55 -8.00 9.97
N ARG A 68 9.30 -7.12 10.95
CA ARG A 68 7.94 -6.70 11.34
C ARG A 68 7.19 -6.05 10.19
N LEU A 69 7.85 -5.21 9.39
CA LEU A 69 7.27 -4.61 8.20
C LEU A 69 6.83 -5.67 7.19
N LYS A 70 7.69 -6.65 6.90
CA LYS A 70 7.35 -7.76 5.99
C LYS A 70 6.14 -8.55 6.47
N GLU A 71 6.05 -8.81 7.78
CA GLU A 71 4.93 -9.49 8.40
C GLU A 71 3.64 -8.65 8.31
N ALA A 72 3.69 -7.37 8.67
CA ALA A 72 2.53 -6.46 8.60
C ALA A 72 2.01 -6.28 7.17
N VAL A 73 2.91 -6.14 6.19
CA VAL A 73 2.53 -6.08 4.76
C VAL A 73 1.85 -7.38 4.33
N LYS A 74 2.39 -8.53 4.73
CA LYS A 74 1.78 -9.84 4.43
C LYS A 74 0.39 -9.95 5.04
N GLU A 75 0.21 -9.57 6.30
CA GLU A 75 -1.08 -9.59 6.98
C GLU A 75 -2.11 -8.65 6.34
N TYR A 76 -1.67 -7.45 5.92
CA TYR A 76 -2.51 -6.52 5.16
C TYR A 76 -2.99 -7.15 3.86
N TYR A 77 -2.11 -7.71 3.03
CA TYR A 77 -2.51 -8.33 1.76
C TYR A 77 -3.39 -9.57 1.94
N LEU A 78 -3.12 -10.39 2.97
CA LEU A 78 -4.00 -11.51 3.31
C LEU A 78 -5.40 -11.02 3.69
N SER A 79 -5.49 -9.98 4.53
CA SER A 79 -6.77 -9.36 4.88
C SER A 79 -7.47 -8.78 3.66
N LEU A 80 -6.73 -8.09 2.78
CA LEU A 80 -7.27 -7.51 1.55
C LEU A 80 -7.88 -8.59 0.65
N TYR A 81 -7.19 -9.72 0.48
CA TYR A 81 -7.70 -10.84 -0.32
C TYR A 81 -8.97 -11.46 0.27
N LEU A 82 -9.03 -11.63 1.60
CA LEU A 82 -10.24 -12.09 2.27
C LEU A 82 -11.41 -11.14 2.05
N HIS A 83 -11.18 -9.83 2.21
CA HIS A 83 -12.21 -8.81 2.00
C HIS A 83 -12.65 -8.70 0.54
N ALA A 84 -11.74 -8.88 -0.41
CA ALA A 84 -12.05 -8.91 -1.84
C ALA A 84 -12.91 -10.14 -2.20
N ALA A 85 -12.59 -11.31 -1.65
CA ALA A 85 -13.37 -12.53 -1.85
C ALA A 85 -14.78 -12.46 -1.22
N GLN A 86 -14.98 -11.55 -0.26
CA GLN A 86 -16.27 -11.27 0.39
C GLN A 86 -17.03 -10.10 -0.27
N ASP A 87 -16.60 -9.64 -1.44
CA ASP A 87 -17.17 -8.48 -2.15
C ASP A 87 -17.24 -7.20 -1.29
N LYS A 88 -16.32 -7.04 -0.32
CA LYS A 88 -16.27 -5.81 0.51
C LYS A 88 -15.40 -4.73 -0.10
N VAL A 89 -14.49 -5.09 -1.00
CA VAL A 89 -13.63 -4.17 -1.73
C VAL A 89 -13.66 -4.45 -3.22
N TYR A 90 -13.37 -3.42 -4.02
CA TYR A 90 -13.14 -3.54 -5.45
C TYR A 90 -11.86 -2.82 -5.84
N PHE A 91 -11.31 -3.20 -6.99
CA PHE A 91 -10.08 -2.63 -7.53
C PHE A 91 -10.41 -1.78 -8.75
N ALA A 92 -9.82 -0.60 -8.87
CA ALA A 92 -10.05 0.30 -10.00
C ALA A 92 -8.72 0.59 -10.70
N LEU A 93 -8.65 0.29 -11.99
CA LEU A 93 -7.53 0.62 -12.86
C LEU A 93 -7.63 2.08 -13.31
N HIS A 94 -6.52 2.80 -13.19
CA HIS A 94 -6.42 4.19 -13.63
C HIS A 94 -5.62 4.32 -14.91
N ASP A 95 -6.11 5.16 -15.83
CA ASP A 95 -5.30 5.72 -16.90
C ASP A 95 -4.81 7.12 -16.48
N LEU A 96 -3.49 7.28 -16.48
CA LEU A 96 -2.84 8.52 -16.09
C LEU A 96 -2.81 9.59 -17.19
N ASN A 97 -2.99 9.19 -18.45
CA ASN A 97 -3.10 10.11 -19.58
C ASN A 97 -4.53 10.65 -19.69
N GLU A 98 -5.52 9.80 -19.40
CA GLU A 98 -6.94 10.19 -19.40
C GLU A 98 -7.45 10.70 -18.04
N GLU A 99 -6.62 10.60 -16.99
CA GLU A 99 -6.90 11.08 -15.63
C GLU A 99 -8.19 10.48 -15.02
N ARG A 100 -8.49 9.21 -15.31
CA ARG A 100 -9.74 8.57 -14.88
C ARG A 100 -9.59 7.08 -14.59
N ILE A 101 -10.60 6.54 -13.89
CA ILE A 101 -10.81 5.09 -13.78
C ILE A 101 -11.29 4.57 -15.14
N THR A 102 -10.60 3.58 -15.68
CA THR A 102 -10.95 2.97 -16.97
C THR A 102 -11.60 1.60 -16.81
N GLN A 103 -11.31 0.89 -15.72
CA GLN A 103 -11.82 -0.46 -15.50
C GLN A 103 -11.94 -0.78 -14.01
N ILE A 104 -12.98 -1.53 -13.64
CA ILE A 104 -13.06 -2.23 -12.35
C ILE A 104 -12.53 -3.64 -12.53
N LEU A 105 -11.62 -4.06 -11.65
CA LEU A 105 -10.90 -5.32 -11.73
C LEU A 105 -11.32 -6.25 -10.59
N THR A 106 -11.41 -7.53 -10.93
CA THR A 106 -11.40 -8.64 -9.97
C THR A 106 -10.00 -8.84 -9.39
N LEU A 107 -9.92 -9.56 -8.28
CA LEU A 107 -8.64 -9.85 -7.64
C LEU A 107 -7.66 -10.62 -8.57
N ASP A 108 -8.17 -11.54 -9.38
CA ASP A 108 -7.32 -12.33 -10.27
C ASP A 108 -6.83 -11.52 -11.48
N GLU A 109 -7.63 -10.57 -11.97
CA GLU A 109 -7.18 -9.60 -12.96
C GLU A 109 -6.05 -8.71 -12.40
N VAL A 110 -6.18 -8.23 -11.16
CA VAL A 110 -5.11 -7.44 -10.50
C VAL A 110 -3.80 -8.23 -10.46
N LYS A 111 -3.82 -9.49 -10.02
CA LYS A 111 -2.62 -10.35 -9.97
C LYS A 111 -1.97 -10.53 -11.34
N ASN A 112 -2.77 -10.59 -12.41
CA ASN A 112 -2.27 -10.76 -13.77
C ASN A 112 -1.69 -9.45 -14.33
N ILE A 113 -2.33 -8.30 -14.07
CA ILE A 113 -1.89 -7.01 -14.58
C ILE A 113 -0.60 -6.56 -13.88
N LEU A 114 -0.50 -6.72 -12.55
CA LEU A 114 0.70 -6.36 -11.77
C LEU A 114 1.96 -7.11 -12.21
N LYS A 115 1.82 -8.28 -12.85
CA LYS A 115 2.97 -9.04 -13.41
C LYS A 115 3.44 -8.52 -14.76
N LYS A 116 2.55 -7.93 -15.56
CA LYS A 116 2.82 -7.57 -16.96
C LYS A 116 3.25 -6.12 -17.13
N ASN A 117 2.63 -5.22 -16.37
CA ASN A 117 2.84 -3.79 -16.45
C ASN A 117 3.00 -3.19 -15.06
N LYS A 118 3.37 -1.90 -15.01
CA LYS A 118 3.35 -1.10 -13.79
C LYS A 118 2.08 -0.21 -13.72
N PRO A 119 0.86 -0.79 -13.60
CA PRO A 119 -0.37 0.00 -13.56
C PRO A 119 -0.48 0.80 -12.25
N ILE A 120 -1.41 1.75 -12.24
CA ILE A 120 -1.91 2.34 -11.00
C ILE A 120 -3.30 1.78 -10.72
N ILE A 121 -3.41 1.06 -9.61
CA ILE A 121 -4.66 0.43 -9.18
C ILE A 121 -5.01 0.99 -7.82
N SER A 122 -6.20 1.55 -7.67
CA SER A 122 -6.73 1.93 -6.37
C SER A 122 -7.65 0.84 -5.82
N ILE A 123 -7.70 0.77 -4.50
CA ILE A 123 -8.54 -0.15 -3.74
C ILE A 123 -9.64 0.69 -3.10
N HIS A 124 -10.89 0.26 -3.25
CA HIS A 124 -12.06 1.00 -2.76
C HIS A 124 -12.97 0.11 -1.95
N CYS A 125 -13.71 0.71 -1.02
CA CYS A 125 -14.80 0.04 -0.31
C CYS A 125 -16.02 -0.12 -1.22
N ASN A 126 -16.59 -1.32 -1.31
CA ASN A 126 -17.83 -1.54 -2.08
C ASN A 126 -19.04 -0.81 -1.47
N THR A 127 -19.06 -0.60 -0.16
CA THR A 127 -20.17 0.04 0.55
C THR A 127 -20.18 1.55 0.39
N CYS A 128 -19.11 2.24 0.80
CA CYS A 128 -19.05 3.71 0.76
C CYS A 128 -18.34 4.30 -0.45
N ARG A 129 -17.77 3.46 -1.33
CA ARG A 129 -17.02 3.85 -2.55
C ARG A 129 -15.79 4.73 -2.28
N GLN A 130 -15.38 4.87 -1.02
CA GLN A 130 -14.18 5.62 -0.67
C GLN A 130 -12.93 4.79 -1.00
N GLN A 131 -11.90 5.51 -1.45
CA GLN A 131 -10.59 4.94 -1.67
C GLN A 131 -9.95 4.56 -0.33
N ILE A 132 -9.52 3.32 -0.25
CA ILE A 132 -8.80 2.77 0.90
C ILE A 132 -7.31 2.95 0.65
N ASP A 133 -6.82 2.53 -0.51
CA ASP A 133 -5.38 2.49 -0.78
C ASP A 133 -5.06 2.49 -2.27
N ILE A 134 -3.77 2.56 -2.62
CA ILE A 134 -3.27 2.45 -3.99
C ILE A 134 -2.14 1.45 -4.05
N VAL A 135 -2.29 0.46 -4.91
CA VAL A 135 -1.22 -0.44 -5.31
C VAL A 135 -0.63 0.10 -6.59
N SER A 136 0.59 0.60 -6.49
CA SER A 136 1.44 0.87 -7.64
C SER A 136 2.70 0.03 -7.50
N SER A 137 3.20 -0.51 -8.61
CA SER A 137 4.56 -1.07 -8.65
C SER A 137 5.62 0.03 -8.85
N ILE A 138 5.32 1.25 -8.35
CA ILE A 138 6.26 2.37 -8.27
C ILE A 138 6.89 2.30 -6.88
N ILE A 139 7.64 1.22 -6.64
CA ILE A 139 8.67 1.14 -5.60
C ILE A 139 9.87 0.43 -6.24
#